data_AF-A0A6M1RGW9-F1
#
_entry.id   AF-A0A6M1RGW9-F1
#
_cell.length_a   1.000
_cell.length_b   1.000
_cell.length_c   1.000
_cell.angle_alpha   90.00
_cell.angle_beta   90.00
_cell.angle_gamma   90.00
#
_symmetry.space_group_name_H-M   'P 1'
#
loop_
_entity.id
_entity.type
_entity.pdbx_description
1 polymer ?
#
loop_
_entity_poly.entity_id
_entity_poly.type
_entity_poly.pdbx_seq_one_letter_code
_entity_poly.pdbx_strand_id
1 'polypeptide(L)'
;MTVDDFKPEMEAAIRAYDRFVVCLERPTQDFERSLRSLVARAIQAYQNRGPGMRHGIALDKHVTVILSVSDTERPLCGIYFNLHSPYHGKPLPKTVKEIHPRAPESGGSGD
;
A
#
# COMPACT_ATOMS: atom_id res chain seq x y z
N MET A 1 14.99 -20.71 -5.19
CA MET A 1 14.39 -19.37 -5.27
C MET A 1 14.59 -18.68 -3.94
N THR A 2 15.25 -17.54 -3.94
CA THR A 2 15.55 -16.70 -2.78
C THR A 2 14.97 -15.30 -2.98
N VAL A 3 15.08 -14.45 -1.96
CA VAL A 3 14.65 -13.04 -2.09
C VAL A 3 15.50 -12.30 -3.14
N ASP A 4 16.79 -12.63 -3.22
CA ASP A 4 17.73 -11.90 -4.08
C ASP A 4 17.41 -12.08 -5.58
N ASP A 5 16.71 -13.17 -5.94
CA ASP A 5 16.19 -13.41 -7.29
C ASP A 5 15.18 -12.34 -7.75
N PHE A 6 14.59 -11.56 -6.83
CA PHE A 6 13.59 -10.51 -7.09
C PHE A 6 14.08 -9.10 -6.73
N LYS A 7 15.39 -8.93 -6.59
CA LYS A 7 16.00 -7.63 -6.30
C LYS A 7 15.57 -6.52 -7.29
N PRO A 8 15.49 -6.75 -8.63
CA PRO A 8 15.07 -5.72 -9.56
C PRO A 8 13.64 -5.20 -9.30
N GLU A 9 12.70 -6.10 -9.01
CA GLU A 9 11.32 -5.76 -8.68
C GLU A 9 11.24 -5.00 -7.35
N MET A 10 11.99 -5.44 -6.34
CA MET A 10 12.05 -4.75 -5.05
C MET A 10 12.61 -3.34 -5.17
N GLU A 11 13.71 -3.16 -5.92
CA GLU A 11 14.29 -1.85 -6.16
C GLU A 11 13.35 -0.92 -6.91
N ALA A 12 12.64 -1.44 -7.93
CA ALA A 12 11.64 -0.67 -8.65
C ALA A 12 10.50 -0.23 -7.72
N ALA A 13 10.03 -1.12 -6.85
CA ALA A 13 9.01 -0.80 -5.85
C ALA A 13 9.49 0.25 -4.83
N ILE A 14 10.70 0.13 -4.29
CA ILE A 14 11.27 1.11 -3.34
C ILE A 14 11.38 2.50 -3.99
N ARG A 15 11.88 2.58 -5.24
CA ARG A 15 11.93 3.84 -5.99
C ARG A 15 10.55 4.42 -6.28
N ALA A 16 9.53 3.58 -6.48
CA ALA A 16 8.16 4.04 -6.68
C ALA A 16 7.55 4.53 -5.37
N TYR A 17 7.80 3.84 -4.26
CA TYR A 17 7.36 4.24 -2.92
C TYR A 17 7.87 5.63 -2.56
N ASP A 18 9.19 5.83 -2.70
CA ASP A 18 9.85 7.09 -2.37
C ASP A 18 9.35 8.28 -3.21
N ARG A 19 9.07 8.04 -4.50
CA ARG A 19 8.67 9.10 -5.43
C ARG A 19 7.17 9.40 -5.45
N PHE A 20 6.33 8.39 -5.24
CA PHE A 20 4.89 8.50 -5.54
C PHE A 20 3.98 8.17 -4.36
N VAL A 21 4.50 7.56 -3.30
CA VAL A 21 3.68 7.12 -2.16
C VAL A 21 4.00 7.97 -0.94
N VAL A 22 3.10 8.89 -0.60
CA VAL A 22 3.15 9.61 0.68
C VAL A 22 2.60 8.69 1.77
N CYS A 23 3.48 8.00 2.48
CA CYS A 23 3.12 7.20 3.65
C CYS A 23 3.57 7.90 4.94
N LEU A 24 2.63 8.49 5.68
CA LEU A 24 2.93 9.20 6.93
C LEU A 24 3.31 8.27 8.09
N GLU A 25 3.00 6.97 7.97
CA GLU A 25 3.17 5.98 9.03
C GLU A 25 4.47 5.17 8.90
N ARG A 26 5.11 5.18 7.73
CA ARG A 26 6.21 4.26 7.42
C ARG A 26 7.30 4.93 6.56
N PRO A 27 8.51 5.11 7.12
CA PRO A 27 9.68 5.55 6.34
C PRO A 27 10.14 4.51 5.30
N THR A 28 10.82 4.97 4.26
CA THR A 28 11.33 4.13 3.16
C THR A 28 12.23 2.97 3.65
N GLN A 29 13.07 3.19 4.66
CA GLN A 29 13.96 2.17 5.20
C GLN A 29 13.19 1.02 5.89
N ASP A 30 12.12 1.35 6.62
CA ASP A 30 11.24 0.35 7.25
C ASP A 30 10.40 -0.38 6.21
N PHE A 31 10.06 0.31 5.12
CA PHE A 31 9.39 -0.29 3.98
C PHE A 31 10.26 -1.37 3.31
N GLU A 32 11.55 -1.12 3.07
CA GLU A 32 12.46 -2.12 2.49
C GLU A 32 12.53 -3.40 3.34
N ARG A 33 12.70 -3.26 4.66
CA ARG A 33 12.74 -4.39 5.59
C ARG A 33 11.43 -5.19 5.57
N SER A 34 10.30 -4.48 5.53
CA SER A 34 8.97 -5.09 5.48
C SER A 34 8.76 -5.82 4.15
N LEU A 35 9.17 -5.22 3.04
CA LEU A 35 9.05 -5.78 1.70
C LEU A 35 9.88 -7.05 1.56
N ARG A 36 11.13 -7.06 2.04
CA ARG A 36 11.97 -8.27 2.08
C ARG A 36 11.28 -9.43 2.81
N SER A 37 10.65 -9.14 3.95
CA SER A 37 9.93 -10.14 4.75
C SER A 37 8.67 -10.64 4.03
N LEU A 38 7.93 -9.76 3.36
CA LEU A 38 6.75 -10.12 2.56
C LEU A 38 7.11 -10.99 1.36
N VAL A 39 8.19 -10.66 0.64
CA VAL A 39 8.69 -11.47 -0.48
C VAL A 39 9.07 -12.88 -0.01
N ALA A 40 9.80 -13.00 1.11
CA ALA A 40 10.14 -14.31 1.67
C ALA A 40 8.89 -15.15 2.01
N ARG A 41 7.85 -14.52 2.58
CA ARG A 41 6.58 -15.20 2.87
C ARG A 41 5.83 -15.60 1.59
N ALA A 42 5.83 -14.74 0.57
CA ALA A 42 5.21 -15.06 -0.73
C ALA A 42 5.93 -16.22 -1.42
N ILE A 43 7.28 -16.30 -1.32
CA ILE A 43 8.09 -17.43 -1.79
C ILE A 43 7.65 -18.73 -1.09
N GLN A 44 7.56 -18.72 0.24
CA GLN A 44 7.12 -19.88 1.00
C GLN A 44 5.70 -20.30 0.64
N ALA A 45 4.77 -19.34 0.51
CA ALA A 45 3.41 -19.60 0.09
C ALA A 45 3.35 -20.18 -1.33
N TYR A 46 4.18 -19.68 -2.24
CA TYR A 46 4.28 -20.19 -3.61
C TYR A 46 4.82 -21.62 -3.61
N GLN A 47 5.91 -21.91 -2.92
CA GLN A 47 6.54 -23.24 -2.91
C GLN A 47 5.65 -24.32 -2.28
N ASN A 48 4.88 -23.96 -1.25
CA ASN A 48 4.03 -24.89 -0.51
C ASN A 48 2.55 -24.83 -0.94
N ARG A 49 2.27 -24.28 -2.12
CA ARG A 49 0.90 -24.10 -2.62
C ARG A 49 0.21 -25.43 -2.87
N GLY A 50 -1.09 -25.51 -2.56
CA GLY A 50 -1.89 -26.71 -2.79
C GLY A 50 -2.10 -27.02 -4.28
N PRO A 51 -2.54 -28.25 -4.60
CA PRO A 51 -2.87 -28.63 -5.98
C PRO A 51 -3.84 -27.65 -6.63
N GLY A 52 -3.57 -27.25 -7.88
CA GLY A 52 -4.40 -26.29 -8.63
C GLY A 52 -4.17 -24.81 -8.29
N MET A 53 -3.39 -24.49 -7.24
CA MET A 53 -3.07 -23.10 -6.90
C MET A 53 -1.94 -22.56 -7.80
N ARG A 54 -2.16 -21.36 -8.34
CA ARG A 54 -1.22 -20.68 -9.26
C ARG A 54 -0.41 -19.56 -8.62
N HIS A 55 -0.73 -19.20 -7.38
CA HIS A 55 -0.17 -18.03 -6.73
C HIS A 55 0.31 -18.30 -5.31
N GLY A 56 1.42 -17.67 -4.93
CA GLY A 56 1.83 -17.49 -3.54
C GLY A 56 1.64 -16.03 -3.19
N ILE A 57 0.91 -15.75 -2.11
CA ILE A 57 0.50 -14.39 -1.76
C ILE A 57 0.92 -14.10 -0.31
N ALA A 58 1.50 -12.93 -0.10
CA ALA A 58 1.72 -12.37 1.23
C ALA A 58 1.38 -10.88 1.22
N LEU A 59 0.78 -10.39 2.28
CA LEU A 59 0.37 -9.00 2.40
C LEU A 59 0.52 -8.46 3.82
N ASP A 60 0.58 -7.13 3.90
CA ASP A 60 0.31 -6.35 5.10
C ASP A 60 -0.70 -5.23 4.79
N LYS A 61 -0.90 -4.31 5.73
CA LYS A 61 -1.81 -3.15 5.58
C LYS A 61 -1.47 -2.28 4.34
N HIS A 62 -0.22 -2.20 3.94
CA HIS A 62 0.27 -1.23 2.95
C HIS A 62 0.70 -1.85 1.63
N VAL A 63 1.08 -3.14 1.61
CA VAL A 63 1.57 -3.81 0.40
C VAL A 63 1.08 -5.24 0.30
N THR A 64 0.75 -5.63 -0.92
CA THR A 64 0.45 -7.01 -1.33
C THR A 64 1.51 -7.50 -2.31
N VAL A 65 2.15 -8.64 -2.01
CA VAL A 65 3.10 -9.32 -2.88
C VAL A 65 2.46 -10.60 -3.41
N ILE A 66 2.48 -10.78 -4.74
CA ILE A 66 1.91 -11.93 -5.44
C ILE A 66 3.00 -12.55 -6.31
N LEU A 67 3.33 -13.81 -6.06
CA LEU A 67 4.11 -14.64 -6.98
C LEU A 67 3.18 -15.52 -7.80
N SER A 68 3.24 -15.41 -9.12
CA SER A 68 2.37 -16.14 -10.04
C SER A 68 3.16 -17.09 -10.93
N VAL A 69 2.60 -18.28 -11.19
CA VAL A 69 3.13 -19.18 -12.22
C VAL A 69 3.31 -18.41 -13.53
N SER A 70 4.45 -18.62 -14.19
CA SER A 70 4.76 -18.09 -15.51
C SER A 70 5.07 -19.27 -16.45
N ASP A 71 5.25 -18.99 -17.73
CA ASP A 71 5.69 -19.99 -18.71
C ASP A 71 7.19 -20.33 -18.61
N THR A 72 7.88 -19.73 -17.63
CA THR A 72 9.31 -19.95 -17.34
C THR A 72 9.50 -20.54 -15.94
N GLU A 73 10.71 -21.00 -15.65
CA GLU A 73 11.05 -21.49 -14.31
C GLU A 73 10.97 -20.40 -13.22
N ARG A 74 11.07 -19.11 -13.60
CA ARG A 74 10.98 -17.97 -12.69
C ARG A 74 9.52 -17.46 -12.62
N PRO A 75 8.86 -17.44 -11.45
CA PRO A 75 7.51 -16.90 -11.35
C PRO A 75 7.50 -15.38 -11.55
N LEU A 76 6.36 -14.86 -12.01
CA LEU A 76 6.11 -13.42 -12.04
C LEU A 76 5.95 -12.89 -10.61
N CYS A 77 6.57 -11.75 -10.30
CA CYS A 77 6.45 -11.09 -9.01
C CYS A 77 5.73 -9.75 -9.15
N GLY A 78 4.51 -9.67 -8.64
CA GLY A 78 3.73 -8.44 -8.56
C GLY A 78 3.78 -7.84 -7.16
N ILE A 79 4.17 -6.56 -7.06
CA ILE A 79 4.18 -5.79 -5.82
C ILE A 79 3.15 -4.66 -5.96
N TYR A 80 2.08 -4.73 -5.17
CA TYR A 80 0.97 -3.80 -5.21
C TYR A 80 0.95 -2.97 -3.93
N PHE A 81 0.92 -1.65 -4.09
CA PHE A 81 0.70 -0.75 -2.95
C PHE A 81 -0.80 -0.70 -2.65
N ASN A 82 -1.16 -1.13 -1.45
CA ASN A 82 -2.50 -0.98 -0.90
C ASN A 82 -2.68 0.50 -0.53
N LEU A 83 -3.07 1.32 -1.52
CA LEU A 83 -3.23 2.76 -1.35
C LEU A 83 -4.36 3.04 -0.35
N HIS A 84 -3.98 3.60 0.80
CA HIS A 84 -4.92 4.07 1.82
C HIS A 84 -4.69 5.57 2.04
N SER A 85 -5.75 6.36 1.95
CA SER A 85 -5.67 7.79 2.27
C SER A 85 -5.60 7.97 3.80
N PRO A 86 -4.51 8.53 4.36
CA PRO A 86 -4.44 8.80 5.80
C PRO A 86 -5.50 9.82 6.26
N TYR A 87 -6.10 10.55 5.31
CA TYR A 87 -7.14 11.55 5.54
C TYR A 87 -8.57 10.99 5.58
N HIS A 88 -8.77 9.70 5.26
CA HIS A 88 -10.12 9.12 5.08
C HIS A 88 -10.61 8.26 6.27
N GLY A 89 -9.94 8.28 7.42
CA GLY A 89 -10.22 7.31 8.49
C GLY A 89 -10.17 7.80 9.94
N LYS A 90 -9.89 9.08 10.21
CA LYS A 90 -10.03 9.62 11.56
C LYS A 90 -11.27 10.50 11.60
N PRO A 91 -12.34 10.13 12.35
CA PRO A 91 -13.38 11.09 12.62
C PRO A 91 -12.73 12.31 13.26
N LEU A 92 -13.13 13.51 12.82
CA LEU A 92 -12.68 14.74 13.45
C LEU A 92 -12.89 14.61 14.96
N PRO A 93 -11.95 15.10 15.79
CA PRO A 93 -12.18 15.17 17.23
C PRO A 93 -13.57 15.80 17.48
N LYS A 94 -14.36 15.24 18.40
CA LYS A 94 -15.71 15.74 18.73
C LYS A 94 -15.73 17.23 19.17
N THR A 95 -14.55 17.81 19.39
CA THR A 95 -14.31 19.21 19.72
C THR A 95 -14.29 20.15 18.51
N VAL A 96 -14.29 19.64 17.28
CA VAL A 96 -14.37 20.49 16.08
C VAL A 96 -15.81 20.93 15.89
N LYS A 97 -16.07 22.23 16.08
CA LYS A 97 -17.35 22.85 15.74
C LYS A 97 -17.40 23.13 14.24
N GLU A 98 -18.49 22.73 13.62
CA GLU A 98 -18.76 22.96 12.21
C GLU A 98 -18.86 24.47 11.93
N ILE A 99 -17.97 24.99 11.08
CA ILE A 99 -18.00 26.39 10.68
C ILE A 99 -19.17 26.55 9.70
N HIS A 100 -20.29 27.01 10.22
CA HIS A 100 -21.42 27.38 9.38
C HIS A 100 -21.05 28.67 8.63
N PRO A 101 -21.15 28.68 7.28
CA PRO A 101 -20.96 29.91 6.52
C PRO A 101 -21.96 30.96 7.04
N ARG A 102 -21.46 32.15 7.36
CA ARG A 102 -22.26 33.27 7.83
C ARG A 102 -23.29 33.57 6.74
N ALA A 103 -24.58 33.49 7.08
CA ALA A 103 -25.64 33.90 6.18
C ALA A 103 -25.37 35.35 5.73
N PRO A 104 -25.59 35.69 4.44
CA PRO A 104 -25.45 37.06 3.99
C PRO A 104 -26.44 37.92 4.79
N GLU A 105 -25.91 38.96 5.44
CA GLU A 105 -26.71 39.94 6.16
C GLU A 105 -27.68 40.57 5.15
N SER A 106 -28.98 40.28 5.30
CA SER A 106 -30.02 40.96 4.55
C SER A 106 -29.98 42.43 4.94
N GLY A 107 -29.41 43.24 4.05
CA GLY A 107 -29.37 44.69 4.17
C GLY A 107 -30.79 45.22 4.43
N GLY A 108 -30.95 45.87 5.57
CA GLY A 108 -32.14 46.66 5.86
C GLY A 108 -32.13 47.89 4.94
N SER A 109 -33.12 47.99 4.07
CA SER A 109 -33.53 49.25 3.48
C SER A 109 -34.78 49.71 4.21
N GLY A 110 -34.58 50.67 5.13
CA GLY A 110 -35.64 51.57 5.56
C GLY A 110 -35.76 52.70 4.54
N ASP A 111 -36.93 52.83 3.94
CA ASP A 111 -37.81 54.03 3.87
C ASP A 111 -39.00 53.72 2.96
#